data_AF-A0A7R9V6H9-F1
#
_entry.id   AF-A0A7R9V6H9-F1
#
_cell.length_a   1.000
_cell.length_b   1.000
_cell.length_c   1.000
_cell.angle_alpha   90.00
_cell.angle_beta   90.00
_cell.angle_gamma   90.00
#
_symmetry.space_group_name_H-M   'P 1'
#
loop_
_entity.id
_entity.type
_entity.pdbx_description
1 polymer ?
#
loop_
_entity_poly.entity_id
_entity_poly.type
_entity_poly.pdbx_seq_one_letter_code
_entity_poly.pdbx_strand_id
1 'polypeptide(L)'
;TIPTLSLTGPTSKMAKRTKKVGIVGKYGTRYGASLRKIIKKMEVSQHSKYFCNFCGKYSTKRTAVGIWSCKACGKTQAGGAYVLNTAAAVTVRSTIRRLREATEV
;
A
#
# COMPACT_ATOMS: atom_id res chain seq x y z
N THR A 1 -48.20 -6.79 25.68
CA THR A 1 -46.81 -7.19 25.41
C THR A 1 -46.60 -7.25 23.91
N ILE A 2 -46.25 -6.11 23.31
CA ILE A 2 -46.02 -6.00 21.86
C ILE A 2 -44.55 -6.37 21.61
N PRO A 3 -44.24 -7.44 20.86
CA PRO A 3 -42.86 -7.75 20.53
C PRO A 3 -42.34 -6.71 19.54
N THR A 4 -41.28 -6.00 19.93
CA THR A 4 -40.53 -5.09 19.07
C THR A 4 -39.90 -5.88 17.92
N LEU A 5 -40.47 -5.76 16.72
CA LEU A 5 -39.87 -6.21 15.48
C LEU A 5 -38.53 -5.48 15.26
N SER A 6 -37.44 -6.18 15.50
CA SER A 6 -36.08 -5.76 15.15
C SER A 6 -35.91 -5.83 13.63
N LEU A 7 -36.07 -4.68 12.97
CA LEU A 7 -35.69 -4.47 11.57
C LEU A 7 -34.17 -4.48 11.43
N THR A 8 -33.52 -5.65 11.50
CA THR A 8 -32.16 -5.83 10.99
C THR A 8 -32.26 -6.29 9.54
N GLY A 9 -32.50 -5.34 8.64
CA GLY A 9 -32.41 -5.58 7.20
C GLY A 9 -31.00 -5.99 6.78
N PRO A 10 -30.83 -6.79 5.72
CA PRO A 10 -29.52 -7.18 5.22
C PRO A 10 -28.79 -5.93 4.72
N THR A 11 -27.60 -5.65 5.27
CA THR A 11 -26.69 -4.62 4.76
C THR A 11 -26.42 -4.90 3.28
N SER A 12 -26.98 -4.08 2.39
CA SER A 12 -26.81 -4.25 0.94
C SER A 12 -25.32 -4.31 0.58
N LYS A 13 -24.87 -5.49 0.13
CA LYS A 13 -23.48 -5.71 -0.26
C LYS A 13 -23.28 -5.00 -1.59
N MET A 14 -22.65 -3.82 -1.59
CA MET A 14 -22.45 -3.03 -2.81
C MET A 14 -21.80 -3.86 -3.92
N ALA A 15 -22.38 -3.80 -5.12
CA ALA A 15 -21.89 -4.54 -6.28
C ALA A 15 -20.50 -4.03 -6.71
N LYS A 16 -19.64 -4.96 -7.14
CA LYS A 16 -18.29 -4.64 -7.62
C LYS A 16 -18.38 -3.80 -8.91
N ARG A 17 -18.03 -2.51 -8.80
CA ARG A 17 -18.16 -1.53 -9.89
C ARG A 17 -17.32 -1.83 -11.14
N THR A 18 -16.17 -2.51 -11.01
CA THR A 18 -15.27 -2.76 -12.15
C THR A 18 -14.72 -4.18 -12.18
N LYS A 19 -14.68 -4.79 -13.37
CA LYS A 19 -14.12 -6.15 -13.58
C LYS A 19 -12.58 -6.13 -13.65
N LYS A 20 -12.02 -5.27 -14.53
CA LYS A 20 -10.57 -5.27 -14.86
C LYS A 20 -9.84 -4.00 -14.41
N VAL A 21 -10.47 -2.83 -14.50
CA VAL A 21 -9.78 -1.54 -14.40
C VAL A 21 -9.37 -1.16 -12.97
N GLY A 22 -10.24 -1.30 -11.96
CA GLY A 22 -9.88 -0.90 -10.58
C GLY A 22 -9.60 0.61 -10.46
N ILE A 23 -8.55 1.00 -9.74
CA ILE A 23 -8.20 2.40 -9.43
C ILE A 23 -8.01 3.28 -10.68
N VAL A 24 -7.54 2.71 -11.79
CA VAL A 24 -7.37 3.42 -13.07
C VAL A 24 -8.67 3.69 -13.82
N GLY A 25 -9.83 3.36 -13.23
CA GLY A 25 -11.15 3.74 -13.76
C GLY A 25 -11.33 5.25 -13.91
N LYS A 26 -10.59 6.07 -13.15
CA LYS A 26 -10.58 7.53 -13.26
C LYS A 26 -10.17 8.07 -14.64
N TYR A 27 -9.39 7.29 -15.40
CA TYR A 27 -8.92 7.71 -16.72
C TYR A 27 -9.94 7.46 -17.84
N GLY A 28 -11.00 6.68 -17.57
CA GLY A 28 -12.01 6.32 -18.57
C GLY A 28 -11.41 5.58 -19.76
N THR A 29 -11.78 5.99 -20.97
CA THR A 29 -11.32 5.39 -22.24
C THR A 29 -9.93 5.87 -22.68
N ARG A 30 -9.42 6.96 -22.10
CA ARG A 30 -8.19 7.66 -22.53
C ARG A 30 -6.90 6.86 -22.25
N TYR A 31 -5.83 7.16 -23.00
CA TYR A 31 -4.45 6.64 -22.88
C TYR A 31 -4.20 5.17 -23.28
N GLY A 32 -5.23 4.39 -23.57
CA GLY A 32 -5.07 2.99 -24.01
C GLY A 32 -4.77 1.98 -22.88
N ALA A 33 -4.88 0.70 -23.21
CA ALA A 33 -4.88 -0.37 -22.20
C ALA A 33 -3.49 -0.66 -21.59
N SER A 34 -2.42 -0.52 -22.37
CA SER A 34 -1.05 -0.83 -21.91
C SER A 34 -0.62 0.12 -20.78
N LEU A 35 -0.73 1.43 -21.01
CA LEU A 35 -0.40 2.46 -20.02
C LEU A 35 -1.24 2.31 -18.74
N ARG A 36 -2.55 2.06 -18.88
CA ARG A 36 -3.44 1.84 -17.72
C ARG A 36 -3.05 0.62 -16.89
N LYS A 37 -2.54 -0.46 -17.50
CA LYS A 37 -2.08 -1.64 -16.76
C LYS A 37 -0.83 -1.34 -15.93
N ILE A 38 0.12 -0.56 -16.47
CA ILE A 38 1.36 -0.18 -15.78
C ILE A 38 1.03 0.74 -14.60
N ILE A 39 0.26 1.81 -14.86
CA ILE A 39 -0.17 2.77 -13.84
C ILE A 39 -0.96 2.07 -12.75
N LYS A 40 -1.86 1.13 -13.07
CA LYS A 40 -2.61 0.37 -12.07
C LYS A 40 -1.70 -0.31 -11.04
N LYS A 41 -0.59 -0.93 -11.48
CA LYS A 41 0.36 -1.59 -10.57
C LYS A 41 0.99 -0.58 -9.61
N MET A 42 1.44 0.56 -10.13
CA MET A 42 2.07 1.63 -9.33
C MET A 42 1.06 2.34 -8.42
N GLU A 43 -0.17 2.54 -8.88
CA GLU A 43 -1.21 3.23 -8.10
C GLU A 43 -1.75 2.38 -6.96
N VAL A 44 -1.88 1.07 -7.16
CA VAL A 44 -2.28 0.15 -6.08
C VAL A 44 -1.20 0.12 -5.00
N SER A 45 0.08 0.02 -5.38
CA SER A 45 1.16 -0.04 -4.42
C SER A 45 1.29 1.28 -3.66
N GLN A 46 1.25 2.44 -4.33
CA GLN A 46 1.40 3.72 -3.65
C GLN A 46 0.26 4.05 -2.66
N HIS A 47 -0.97 3.61 -2.94
CA HIS A 47 -2.13 3.87 -2.06
C HIS A 47 -2.35 2.77 -1.01
N SER A 48 -1.59 1.66 -1.10
CA SER A 48 -1.66 0.60 -0.10
C SER A 48 -1.06 1.05 1.23
N LYS A 49 -1.54 0.45 2.33
CA LYS A 49 -0.92 0.62 3.65
C LYS A 49 0.16 -0.44 3.79
N TYR A 50 1.36 -0.01 4.16
CA TYR A 50 2.49 -0.92 4.38
C TYR A 50 2.68 -1.23 5.86
N PHE A 51 3.33 -2.37 6.11
CA PHE A 51 3.82 -2.78 7.41
C PHE A 51 4.90 -1.80 7.90
N CYS A 52 4.77 -1.35 9.15
CA CYS A 52 5.76 -0.53 9.81
C CYS A 52 6.70 -1.40 10.65
N ASN A 53 7.99 -1.39 10.32
CA ASN A 53 9.01 -2.16 11.06
C ASN A 53 9.20 -1.71 12.52
N PHE A 54 8.72 -0.51 12.88
CA PHE A 54 8.90 0.04 14.22
C PHE A 54 7.76 -0.31 15.18
N CYS A 55 6.51 -0.33 14.70
CA CYS A 55 5.33 -0.53 15.55
C CYS A 55 4.51 -1.77 15.20
N GLY A 56 4.90 -2.53 14.18
CA GLY A 56 4.25 -3.77 13.76
C GLY A 56 2.87 -3.61 13.11
N LYS A 57 2.39 -2.38 12.88
CA LYS A 57 1.06 -2.10 12.33
C LYS A 57 1.11 -1.76 10.83
N TYR A 58 0.10 -2.19 10.07
CA TYR A 58 -0.11 -1.77 8.67
C TYR A 58 -0.70 -0.36 8.59
N SER A 59 0.12 0.65 8.88
CA SER A 59 -0.32 2.04 8.95
C SER A 59 0.63 3.04 8.28
N THR A 60 1.68 2.55 7.63
CA THR A 60 2.59 3.38 6.83
C THR A 60 1.92 3.76 5.52
N LYS A 61 1.85 5.07 5.26
CA LYS A 61 1.32 5.67 4.03
C LYS A 61 2.33 6.63 3.40
N ARG A 62 2.24 6.80 2.09
CA ARG A 62 3.05 7.74 1.32
C ARG A 62 2.60 9.18 1.59
N THR A 63 3.52 10.07 1.94
CA THR A 63 3.27 11.52 2.05
C THR A 63 3.74 12.24 0.79
N ALA A 64 4.98 11.97 0.39
CA ALA A 64 5.60 12.49 -0.81
C ALA A 64 6.36 11.38 -1.55
N VAL A 65 6.94 11.70 -2.71
CA VAL A 65 7.82 10.76 -3.44
C VAL A 65 8.97 10.35 -2.53
N GLY A 66 9.10 9.05 -2.26
CA GLY A 66 10.18 8.52 -1.43
C GLY A 66 10.03 8.78 0.08
N ILE A 67 9.03 9.54 0.53
CA ILE A 67 8.77 9.81 1.95
C ILE A 67 7.51 9.07 2.40
N TRP A 68 7.66 8.27 3.45
CA TRP A 68 6.60 7.44 3.99
C TRP A 68 6.43 7.71 5.49
N SER A 69 5.22 7.99 5.94
CA SER A 69 4.90 8.26 7.34
C SER A 69 3.99 7.18 7.91
N CYS A 70 4.30 6.69 9.09
CA CYS A 70 3.42 5.82 9.85
C CYS A 70 2.42 6.62 10.67
N LYS A 71 1.11 6.38 10.47
CA LYS A 71 0.08 7.07 11.25
C LYS A 71 0.05 6.64 12.72
N ALA A 72 0.44 5.40 13.03
CA ALA A 72 0.36 4.88 14.39
C ALA A 72 1.51 5.32 15.29
N CYS A 73 2.75 5.36 14.78
CA CYS A 73 3.93 5.71 15.57
C CYS A 73 4.56 7.06 15.20
N GLY A 74 4.02 7.77 14.22
CA GLY A 74 4.55 9.07 13.77
C GLY A 74 5.89 9.01 13.03
N LYS A 75 6.56 7.85 12.98
CA LYS A 75 7.86 7.71 12.33
C LYS A 75 7.76 7.91 10.82
N THR A 76 8.62 8.77 10.31
CA THR A 76 8.85 8.99 8.89
C THR A 76 10.08 8.23 8.44
N GLN A 77 9.96 7.50 7.33
CA GLN A 77 11.05 6.74 6.73
C GLN A 77 11.18 7.06 5.25
N ALA A 78 12.43 7.10 4.76
CA ALA A 78 12.72 7.17 3.34
C ALA A 78 12.58 5.77 2.72
N GLY A 79 12.08 5.72 1.48
CA GLY A 79 11.81 4.48 0.76
C GLY A 79 11.70 4.70 -0.74
N GLY A 80 11.15 3.72 -1.44
CA GLY A 80 10.92 3.83 -2.89
C GLY A 80 9.83 4.84 -3.26
N ALA A 81 9.80 5.24 -4.53
CA ALA A 81 8.83 6.22 -5.04
C ALA A 81 7.37 5.72 -4.96
N TYR A 82 7.13 4.44 -5.26
CA TYR A 82 5.81 3.81 -5.33
C TYR A 82 5.63 2.61 -4.38
N VAL A 83 6.71 2.15 -3.75
CA VAL A 83 6.74 1.00 -2.83
C VAL A 83 7.67 1.35 -1.67
N LEU A 84 7.30 0.97 -0.44
CA LEU A 84 8.08 1.28 0.76
C LEU A 84 9.53 0.76 0.69
N ASN A 85 9.71 -0.50 0.31
CA ASN A 85 11.01 -1.15 0.15
C ASN A 85 11.19 -1.59 -1.30
N THR A 86 12.24 -1.13 -1.97
CA THR A 86 12.62 -1.62 -3.30
C THR A 86 13.47 -2.87 -3.19
N ALA A 87 13.48 -3.72 -4.23
CA ALA A 87 14.29 -4.94 -4.25
C ALA A 87 15.79 -4.63 -4.04
N ALA A 88 16.30 -3.59 -4.71
CA ALA A 88 17.69 -3.13 -4.54
C ALA A 88 17.98 -2.65 -3.11
N ALA A 89 17.05 -1.93 -2.46
CA ALA A 89 17.24 -1.51 -1.07
C ALA A 89 17.22 -2.68 -0.08
N VAL A 90 16.50 -3.76 -0.40
CA VAL A 90 16.51 -4.98 0.41
C VAL A 90 17.84 -5.70 0.28
N THR A 91 18.38 -5.84 -0.93
CA THR A 91 19.68 -6.50 -1.16
C THR A 91 20.83 -5.69 -0.57
N VAL A 92 20.85 -4.36 -0.73
CA VAL A 92 21.90 -3.51 -0.14
C VAL A 92 21.92 -3.61 1.39
N ARG A 93 20.75 -3.70 2.04
CA ARG A 93 20.69 -3.90 3.49
C ARG A 93 21.31 -5.22 3.94
N SER A 94 21.09 -6.30 3.19
CA SER A 94 21.67 -7.61 3.53
C SER A 94 23.16 -7.67 3.22
N THR A 95 23.64 -7.05 2.13
CA THR A 95 25.08 -7.02 1.82
C THR A 95 25.85 -6.19 2.85
N ILE A 96 25.37 -4.99 3.22
CA ILE A 96 26.01 -4.17 4.25
C ILE A 96 26.09 -4.91 5.58
N ARG A 97 25.01 -5.60 5.98
CA ARG A 97 25.00 -6.39 7.22
C ARG A 97 26.11 -7.46 7.20
N ARG A 98 26.20 -8.23 6.12
CA ARG A 98 27.22 -9.28 5.96
C ARG A 98 28.65 -8.73 5.98
N LEU A 99 28.87 -7.57 5.34
CA LEU A 99 30.19 -6.95 5.31
C LEU A 99 30.61 -6.46 6.70
N ARG A 100 29.69 -5.91 7.50
CA ARG A 100 29.97 -5.50 8.89
C ARG A 100 30.32 -6.69 9.79
N GLU A 101 29.54 -7.77 9.68
CA GLU A 101 29.78 -9.02 10.41
C GLU A 101 31.17 -9.62 10.07
N ALA A 102 31.67 -9.43 8.85
CA ALA A 102 32.97 -9.95 8.42
C ALA A 102 34.16 -9.09 8.86
N THR A 103 33.95 -7.81 9.20
CA THR A 103 35.02 -6.87 9.60
C THR A 103 35.16 -6.71 11.12
N GLU A 104 34.10 -6.98 11.87
CA GLU A 104 34.04 -6.83 13.33
C GLU A 104 34.30 -8.15 14.09
N VAL A 105 34.57 -9.24 13.35
CA VAL A 105 35.14 -10.51 13.83
C VAL A 105 36.62 -10.54 13.47
#